data_AF-A0A0E0BM49-F1
#
_entry.id   AF-A0A0E0BM49-F1
#
_cell.length_a   1.000
_cell.length_b   1.000
_cell.length_c   1.000
_cell.angle_alpha   90.00
_cell.angle_beta   90.00
_cell.angle_gamma   90.00
#
_symmetry.space_group_name_H-M   'P 1'
#
loop_
_entity.id
_entity.type
_entity.pdbx_description
1 polymer ?
#
loop_
_entity_poly.entity_id
_entity_poly.type
_entity_poly.pdbx_seq_one_letter_code
_entity_poly.pdbx_strand_id
1 'polypeptide(L)'
;MGLSYLRVLDLSDSLVQTIPDYVGNLIHLCLLGLDGTNISCLPESIGSLQNLQIFNLQRCKSLDHLPLATTQLCNLRRLGLDETPINHVPKGIGGLKFLNDLEGFPIGGGIDNAKMQDGWNFEELAHLSQLRRLHMIKLERSTLCNCADSFMLTDKKHLKALHLSFIEPTNEAYSEERVTNAEKIFEQLKPPHNLEELCIFDFLGSRFPTWLGTAHLSSLEYLKLIDCHIGVHLPPMGQLPSLKYLSIRGATSITKIGPEFVGRGVSNLASTEVVAFPKLERLVIKEMPNWEEWSFTEEEEEEEDGAALKQKGEEAPYPTPHLLPCLNQLQLLRALPRQLGQQATSLHKVFLEEVNSLKTLEGLLFLSNTLQVVKCKGLESISNLPQVKELNVACCPNLRHVQDYGWTRICTRWLRYGSKGFKINVDISMEMSGRSTSGFESHIIRWHKKAERYIAHKEEKAYKLAIVGTGGIGKTTLAQKVFNDQKLKGTFNKHAWICVSQDYTPVSVLKQLLRTMEIQHKQEES
;
A
#
# COMPACT_ATOMS: atom_id res chain seq x y z
N MET A 1 -5.17 -20.80 39.83
CA MET A 1 -6.29 -19.82 39.79
C MET A 1 -6.63 -19.60 38.32
N GLY A 2 -7.90 -19.72 37.92
CA GLY A 2 -8.29 -19.55 36.52
C GLY A 2 -8.36 -18.08 36.10
N LEU A 3 -8.11 -17.79 34.82
CA LEU A 3 -8.22 -16.45 34.24
C LEU A 3 -9.68 -16.07 33.92
N SER A 4 -10.60 -16.32 34.85
CA SER A 4 -12.05 -16.31 34.63
C SER A 4 -12.62 -14.95 34.22
N TYR A 5 -11.91 -13.85 34.44
CA TYR A 5 -12.35 -12.48 34.08
C TYR A 5 -11.58 -11.89 32.89
N LEU A 6 -10.79 -12.70 32.16
CA LEU A 6 -10.00 -12.22 31.04
C LEU A 6 -10.90 -11.74 29.90
N ARG A 7 -10.76 -10.47 29.49
CA ARG A 7 -11.52 -9.85 28.39
C ARG A 7 -10.73 -9.73 27.08
N VAL A 8 -9.40 -9.77 27.15
CA VAL A 8 -8.51 -9.57 26.02
C VAL A 8 -7.39 -10.60 26.13
N LEU A 9 -7.23 -11.42 25.10
CA LEU A 9 -6.15 -12.38 24.94
C LEU A 9 -5.54 -12.13 23.57
N ASP A 10 -4.36 -11.51 23.57
CA ASP A 10 -3.60 -11.21 22.35
C ASP A 10 -2.28 -11.98 22.40
N LEU A 11 -2.12 -12.92 21.47
CA LEU A 11 -0.96 -13.78 21.26
C LEU A 11 -0.34 -13.53 19.87
N SER A 12 -0.64 -12.39 19.24
CA SER A 12 -0.16 -12.06 17.90
C SER A 12 1.37 -11.98 17.82
N ASP A 13 1.93 -12.28 16.65
CA ASP A 13 3.37 -12.46 16.36
C ASP A 13 4.08 -13.51 17.26
N SER A 14 3.36 -14.49 17.82
CA SER A 14 3.93 -15.52 18.70
C SER A 14 4.09 -16.88 18.00
N LEU A 15 4.96 -17.72 18.56
CA LEU A 15 5.23 -19.09 18.06
C LEU A 15 4.16 -20.11 18.49
N VAL A 16 2.96 -19.68 18.86
CA VAL A 16 1.86 -20.57 19.23
C VAL A 16 1.43 -21.40 18.03
N GLN A 17 1.29 -22.71 18.23
CA GLN A 17 0.91 -23.69 17.20
C GLN A 17 -0.47 -24.31 17.41
N THR A 18 -0.99 -24.28 18.64
CA THR A 18 -2.31 -24.83 18.99
C THR A 18 -2.98 -23.96 20.05
N ILE A 19 -4.30 -23.84 19.96
CA ILE A 19 -5.14 -23.24 21.00
C ILE A 19 -5.83 -24.38 21.76
N PRO A 20 -5.65 -24.49 23.10
CA PRO A 20 -6.19 -25.61 23.87
C PRO A 20 -7.66 -25.43 24.23
N ASP A 21 -8.39 -26.53 24.42
CA ASP A 21 -9.84 -26.55 24.65
C ASP A 21 -10.33 -25.71 25.85
N TYR A 22 -9.48 -25.49 26.85
CA TYR A 22 -9.84 -24.64 27.97
C TYR A 22 -9.99 -23.15 27.60
N VAL A 23 -9.69 -22.75 26.36
CA VAL A 23 -10.03 -21.41 25.84
C VAL A 23 -11.52 -21.13 25.96
N GLY A 24 -12.39 -22.13 25.73
CA GLY A 24 -13.85 -21.99 25.85
C GLY A 24 -14.34 -21.60 27.26
N ASN A 25 -13.53 -21.84 28.29
CA ASN A 25 -13.84 -21.43 29.66
C ASN A 25 -13.69 -19.91 29.90
N LEU A 26 -13.07 -19.18 28.97
CA LEU A 26 -12.88 -17.73 29.04
C LEU A 26 -14.13 -16.98 28.60
N ILE A 27 -15.30 -17.30 29.17
CA ILE A 27 -16.62 -16.80 28.72
C ILE A 27 -16.76 -15.26 28.72
N HIS A 28 -15.88 -14.54 29.40
CA HIS A 28 -15.83 -13.07 29.43
C HIS A 28 -14.91 -12.45 28.36
N LEU A 29 -14.29 -13.27 27.50
CA LEU A 29 -13.37 -12.81 26.46
C LEU A 29 -14.12 -12.03 25.38
N CYS A 30 -13.65 -10.82 25.09
CA CYS A 30 -14.19 -9.92 24.07
C CYS A 30 -13.24 -9.76 22.87
N LEU A 31 -11.93 -9.99 23.05
CA LEU A 31 -10.93 -9.99 22.00
C LEU A 31 -10.04 -11.23 22.10
N LEU A 32 -9.91 -11.96 20.99
CA LEU A 32 -8.92 -13.01 20.76
C LEU A 32 -8.09 -12.63 19.53
N GLY A 33 -6.82 -12.29 19.75
CA GLY A 33 -5.86 -11.94 18.70
C GLY A 33 -4.81 -13.02 18.57
N LEU A 34 -4.70 -13.61 17.37
CA LEU A 34 -3.77 -14.67 17.01
C LEU A 34 -3.01 -14.33 15.72
N ASP A 35 -2.98 -13.04 15.32
CA ASP A 35 -2.43 -12.62 14.04
C ASP A 35 -0.94 -13.00 13.92
N GLY A 36 -0.52 -13.57 12.78
CA GLY A 36 0.86 -13.96 12.53
C GLY A 36 1.37 -15.13 13.39
N THR A 37 0.47 -15.92 13.98
CA THR A 37 0.84 -17.15 14.71
C THR A 37 0.94 -18.36 13.77
N ASN A 38 1.56 -19.45 14.25
CA ASN A 38 1.72 -20.70 13.51
C ASN A 38 0.61 -21.72 13.85
N ILE A 39 -0.59 -21.26 14.22
CA ILE A 39 -1.71 -22.14 14.52
C ILE A 39 -2.13 -22.94 13.28
N SER A 40 -2.35 -24.25 13.46
CA SER A 40 -2.85 -25.13 12.39
C SER A 40 -4.33 -25.51 12.54
N CYS A 41 -4.89 -25.36 13.74
CA CYS A 41 -6.30 -25.59 14.00
C CYS A 41 -6.79 -24.77 15.19
N LEU A 42 -8.12 -24.62 15.27
CA LEU A 42 -8.83 -23.98 16.38
C LEU A 42 -9.78 -25.00 17.02
N PRO A 43 -9.91 -25.03 18.36
CA PRO A 43 -10.77 -25.98 19.04
C PRO A 43 -12.26 -25.61 18.90
N GLU A 44 -13.15 -26.60 18.79
CA GLU A 44 -14.61 -26.39 18.78
C GLU A 44 -15.13 -25.75 20.08
N SER A 45 -14.39 -25.82 21.18
CA SER A 45 -14.71 -25.13 22.44
C SER A 45 -14.82 -23.60 22.29
N ILE A 46 -14.25 -23.02 21.22
CA ILE A 46 -14.25 -21.57 20.95
C ILE A 46 -15.66 -20.98 20.82
N GLY A 47 -16.66 -21.79 20.42
CA GLY A 47 -18.07 -21.36 20.33
C GLY A 47 -18.70 -21.00 21.68
N SER A 48 -18.06 -21.40 22.79
CA SER A 48 -18.44 -21.01 24.15
C SER A 48 -18.16 -19.52 24.45
N LEU A 49 -17.35 -18.85 23.62
CA LEU A 49 -16.95 -17.45 23.79
C LEU A 49 -18.05 -16.47 23.34
N GLN A 50 -19.23 -16.57 23.93
CA GLN A 50 -20.42 -15.81 23.52
C GLN A 50 -20.25 -14.28 23.64
N ASN A 51 -19.29 -13.78 24.41
CA ASN A 51 -18.97 -12.35 24.54
C ASN A 51 -17.89 -11.86 23.55
N LEU A 52 -17.37 -12.72 22.66
CA LEU A 52 -16.30 -12.37 21.73
C LEU A 52 -16.81 -11.40 20.67
N GLN A 53 -16.12 -10.26 20.52
CA GLN A 53 -16.45 -9.19 19.58
C GLN A 53 -15.38 -9.04 18.49
N ILE A 54 -14.13 -9.33 18.80
CA ILE A 54 -13.01 -9.27 17.85
C ILE A 54 -12.30 -10.61 17.86
N PHE A 55 -12.25 -11.25 16.70
CA PHE A 55 -11.48 -12.46 16.47
C PHE A 55 -10.55 -12.25 15.28
N ASN A 56 -9.26 -12.22 15.57
CA ASN A 56 -8.19 -11.85 14.65
C ASN A 56 -7.29 -13.08 14.44
N LEU A 57 -7.19 -13.54 13.19
CA LEU A 57 -6.51 -14.75 12.73
C LEU A 57 -5.64 -14.46 11.49
N GLN A 58 -5.29 -13.20 11.23
CA GLN A 58 -4.61 -12.78 10.01
C GLN A 58 -3.20 -13.38 9.90
N ARG A 59 -2.68 -13.57 8.69
CA ARG A 59 -1.34 -14.13 8.44
C ARG A 59 -1.07 -15.48 9.12
N CYS A 60 -2.11 -16.25 9.50
CA CYS A 60 -1.94 -17.56 10.13
C CYS A 60 -1.62 -18.62 9.07
N LYS A 61 -0.37 -18.64 8.57
CA LYS A 61 0.06 -19.40 7.38
C LYS A 61 -0.15 -20.92 7.42
N SER A 62 -0.49 -21.49 8.58
CA SER A 62 -0.77 -22.91 8.77
C SER A 62 -2.25 -23.23 9.00
N LEU A 63 -3.12 -22.22 9.10
CA LEU A 63 -4.56 -22.38 9.34
C LEU A 63 -5.30 -22.39 7.99
N ASP A 64 -5.85 -23.55 7.63
CA ASP A 64 -6.59 -23.79 6.39
C ASP A 64 -8.11 -23.93 6.59
N HIS A 65 -8.56 -24.10 7.84
CA HIS A 65 -9.96 -24.29 8.19
C HIS A 65 -10.44 -23.54 9.44
N LEU A 66 -11.73 -23.22 9.48
CA LEU A 66 -12.42 -22.70 10.65
C LEU A 66 -13.35 -23.77 11.27
N PRO A 67 -13.40 -23.92 12.60
CA PRO A 67 -14.26 -24.90 13.29
C PRO A 67 -15.74 -24.51 13.18
N LEU A 68 -16.65 -25.47 13.31
CA LEU A 68 -18.10 -25.25 13.20
C LEU A 68 -18.59 -24.21 14.20
N ALA A 69 -18.03 -24.27 15.41
CA ALA A 69 -18.22 -23.36 16.51
C ALA A 69 -17.99 -21.87 16.20
N THR A 70 -17.27 -21.52 15.12
CA THR A 70 -17.10 -20.12 14.69
C THR A 70 -18.45 -19.44 14.40
N THR A 71 -19.44 -20.21 13.92
CA THR A 71 -20.81 -19.72 13.65
C THR A 71 -21.62 -19.43 14.93
N GLN A 72 -21.14 -19.87 16.10
CA GLN A 72 -21.81 -19.70 17.40
C GLN A 72 -21.44 -18.36 18.08
N LEU A 73 -20.45 -17.64 17.55
CA LEU A 73 -19.93 -16.37 18.07
C LEU A 73 -20.89 -15.20 17.80
N CYS A 74 -22.11 -15.28 18.32
CA CYS A 74 -23.24 -14.42 17.93
C CYS A 74 -23.02 -12.90 18.14
N ASN A 75 -22.12 -12.50 19.05
CA ASN A 75 -21.75 -11.10 19.31
C ASN A 75 -20.53 -10.60 18.52
N LEU A 76 -19.99 -11.41 17.59
CA LEU A 76 -18.80 -11.07 16.82
C LEU A 76 -19.04 -9.85 15.93
N ARG A 77 -18.10 -8.91 15.98
CA ARG A 77 -18.11 -7.64 15.23
C ARG A 77 -17.00 -7.56 14.19
N ARG A 78 -15.86 -8.19 14.47
CA ARG A 78 -14.72 -8.32 13.55
C ARG A 78 -14.26 -9.77 13.46
N LEU A 79 -14.14 -10.28 12.24
CA LEU A 79 -13.45 -11.52 11.90
C LEU A 79 -12.35 -11.19 10.88
N GLY A 80 -11.09 -11.31 11.29
CA GLY A 80 -9.94 -11.03 10.43
C GLY A 80 -9.24 -12.30 9.98
N LEU A 81 -9.32 -12.63 8.69
CA LEU A 81 -8.71 -13.80 8.04
C LEU A 81 -7.77 -13.41 6.89
N ASP A 82 -7.45 -12.12 6.73
CA ASP A 82 -6.56 -11.64 5.66
C ASP A 82 -5.17 -12.33 5.72
N GLU A 83 -4.53 -12.49 4.57
CA GLU A 83 -3.26 -13.21 4.38
C GLU A 83 -3.25 -14.65 4.96
N THR A 84 -4.41 -15.28 5.17
CA THR A 84 -4.56 -16.62 5.76
C THR A 84 -5.14 -17.58 4.72
N PRO A 85 -4.53 -18.78 4.51
CA PRO A 85 -4.91 -19.69 3.42
C PRO A 85 -6.18 -20.50 3.75
N ILE A 86 -7.22 -19.85 4.27
CA ILE A 86 -8.50 -20.49 4.55
C ILE A 86 -9.10 -21.00 3.24
N ASN A 87 -9.43 -22.29 3.23
CA ASN A 87 -10.20 -22.96 2.18
C ASN A 87 -11.48 -23.57 2.76
N HIS A 88 -11.42 -24.15 3.96
CA HIS A 88 -12.59 -24.82 4.56
C HIS A 88 -13.26 -23.97 5.63
N VAL A 89 -14.50 -23.55 5.39
CA VAL A 89 -15.28 -22.70 6.30
C VAL A 89 -16.60 -23.37 6.69
N PRO A 90 -17.15 -23.07 7.89
CA PRO A 90 -18.45 -23.57 8.29
C PRO A 90 -19.58 -22.79 7.61
N LYS A 91 -20.62 -23.51 7.21
CA LYS A 91 -21.88 -22.94 6.72
C LYS A 91 -22.64 -22.28 7.88
N GLY A 92 -23.07 -21.04 7.69
CA GLY A 92 -23.85 -20.26 8.66
C GLY A 92 -23.22 -18.91 9.08
N ILE A 93 -22.23 -18.37 8.35
CA ILE A 93 -21.61 -17.08 8.71
C ILE A 93 -22.62 -15.93 8.66
N GLY A 94 -23.63 -16.02 7.78
CA GLY A 94 -24.78 -15.10 7.73
C GLY A 94 -25.61 -15.02 9.02
N GLY A 95 -25.42 -15.95 9.97
CA GLY A 95 -25.98 -15.88 11.31
C GLY A 95 -25.34 -14.82 12.22
N LEU A 96 -24.14 -14.33 11.89
CA LEU A 96 -23.39 -13.36 12.70
C LEU A 96 -23.85 -11.92 12.44
N LYS A 97 -25.09 -11.60 12.86
CA LYS A 97 -25.80 -10.36 12.52
C LYS A 97 -25.13 -9.05 12.98
N PHE A 98 -24.19 -9.11 13.93
CA PHE A 98 -23.45 -7.94 14.43
C PHE A 98 -22.07 -7.74 13.77
N LEU A 99 -21.73 -8.57 12.79
CA LEU A 99 -20.46 -8.51 12.07
C LEU A 99 -20.41 -7.23 11.21
N ASN A 100 -19.49 -6.35 11.57
CA ASN A 100 -19.25 -5.04 10.93
C ASN A 100 -18.03 -5.07 10.02
N ASP A 101 -17.13 -6.04 10.23
CA ASP A 101 -15.77 -6.03 9.70
C ASP A 101 -15.37 -7.47 9.42
N LEU A 102 -15.24 -7.81 8.13
CA LEU A 102 -14.96 -9.16 7.66
C LEU A 102 -13.85 -9.11 6.63
N GLU A 103 -12.64 -9.44 7.07
CA GLU A 103 -11.44 -9.43 6.23
C GLU A 103 -11.06 -10.87 5.86
N GLY A 104 -10.69 -11.14 4.61
CA GLY A 104 -10.39 -12.50 4.11
C GLY A 104 -11.61 -13.43 3.99
N PHE A 105 -12.67 -13.04 3.27
CA PHE A 105 -13.83 -13.89 2.97
C PHE A 105 -13.59 -14.71 1.69
N PRO A 106 -13.23 -16.01 1.76
CA PRO A 106 -13.04 -16.86 0.58
C PRO A 106 -14.37 -17.19 -0.09
N ILE A 107 -14.45 -17.02 -1.41
CA ILE A 107 -15.60 -17.51 -2.18
C ILE A 107 -15.49 -19.00 -2.45
N GLY A 108 -16.58 -19.73 -2.20
CA GLY A 108 -16.75 -21.12 -2.59
C GLY A 108 -17.59 -21.29 -3.85
N GLY A 109 -17.20 -22.26 -4.68
CA GLY A 109 -17.91 -22.62 -5.91
C GLY A 109 -18.88 -23.80 -5.78
N GLY A 110 -18.92 -24.47 -4.62
CA GLY A 110 -19.66 -25.73 -4.41
C GLY A 110 -21.09 -25.54 -3.86
N ILE A 111 -22.03 -26.32 -4.39
CA ILE A 111 -23.41 -26.45 -3.89
C ILE A 111 -23.49 -27.59 -2.85
N ASP A 112 -22.54 -27.62 -1.92
CA ASP A 112 -22.47 -28.71 -0.94
C ASP A 112 -23.45 -28.48 0.21
N ASN A 113 -24.28 -29.49 0.47
CA ASN A 113 -25.16 -29.55 1.65
C ASN A 113 -24.40 -29.97 2.93
N ALA A 114 -23.07 -29.99 2.89
CA ALA A 114 -22.21 -30.28 4.03
C ALA A 114 -22.20 -29.11 5.04
N LYS A 115 -21.79 -29.43 6.28
CA LYS A 115 -21.65 -28.41 7.35
C LYS A 115 -20.39 -27.56 7.20
N MET A 116 -19.37 -28.12 6.55
CA MET A 116 -18.17 -27.43 6.07
C MET A 116 -18.26 -27.31 4.55
N GLN A 117 -17.70 -26.24 4.00
CA GLN A 117 -17.74 -25.90 2.59
C GLN A 117 -16.42 -25.23 2.17
N ASP A 118 -16.08 -25.34 0.90
CA ASP A 118 -14.82 -24.85 0.32
C ASP A 118 -14.90 -23.35 -0.02
N GLY A 119 -15.12 -22.52 1.00
CA GLY A 119 -15.45 -21.10 0.91
C GLY A 119 -16.93 -20.79 1.13
N TRP A 120 -17.25 -19.52 1.39
CA TRP A 120 -18.63 -19.05 1.59
C TRP A 120 -19.27 -18.63 0.25
N ASN A 121 -20.59 -18.74 0.17
CA ASN A 121 -21.38 -18.27 -0.96
C ASN A 121 -21.91 -16.83 -0.74
N PHE A 122 -22.45 -16.22 -1.80
CA PHE A 122 -23.02 -14.87 -1.74
C PHE A 122 -24.35 -14.80 -0.96
N GLU A 123 -25.11 -15.88 -0.85
CA GLU A 123 -26.37 -15.93 -0.08
C GLU A 123 -26.11 -15.70 1.42
N GLU A 124 -25.05 -16.28 1.97
CA GLU A 124 -24.63 -16.04 3.35
C GLU A 124 -24.16 -14.59 3.56
N LEU A 125 -23.48 -14.03 2.57
CA LEU A 125 -23.08 -12.63 2.59
C LEU A 125 -24.30 -11.69 2.59
N ALA A 126 -25.39 -12.02 1.87
CA ALA A 126 -26.60 -11.19 1.82
C ALA A 126 -27.18 -10.88 3.23
N HIS A 127 -27.15 -11.86 4.13
CA HIS A 127 -27.64 -11.74 5.50
C HIS A 127 -26.80 -10.79 6.38
N LEU A 128 -25.54 -10.53 6.02
CA LEU A 128 -24.62 -9.65 6.75
C LEU A 128 -24.86 -8.17 6.39
N SER A 129 -25.94 -7.59 6.94
CA SER A 129 -26.41 -6.24 6.63
C SER A 129 -25.65 -5.10 7.33
N GLN A 130 -24.94 -5.39 8.43
CA GLN A 130 -24.21 -4.38 9.23
C GLN A 130 -22.76 -4.15 8.79
N LEU A 131 -22.27 -4.87 7.77
CA LEU A 131 -20.91 -4.76 7.26
C LEU A 131 -20.56 -3.32 6.85
N ARG A 132 -19.40 -2.88 7.34
CA ARG A 132 -18.73 -1.60 7.06
C ARG A 132 -17.41 -1.80 6.32
N ARG A 133 -16.74 -2.92 6.56
CA ARG A 133 -15.57 -3.37 5.80
C ARG A 133 -15.82 -4.81 5.34
N LEU A 134 -15.48 -5.08 4.09
CA LEU A 134 -15.50 -6.42 3.51
C LEU A 134 -14.28 -6.60 2.60
N HIS A 135 -13.51 -7.65 2.82
CA HIS A 135 -12.49 -8.10 1.89
C HIS A 135 -12.84 -9.50 1.40
N MET A 136 -13.02 -9.63 0.08
CA MET A 136 -13.38 -10.87 -0.59
C MET A 136 -12.15 -11.42 -1.32
N ILE A 137 -11.79 -12.66 -1.03
CA ILE A 137 -10.67 -13.37 -1.67
C ILE A 137 -11.20 -14.54 -2.49
N LYS A 138 -10.38 -15.00 -3.44
CA LYS A 138 -10.70 -16.17 -4.26
C LYS A 138 -11.97 -16.02 -5.12
N LEU A 139 -12.25 -14.78 -5.57
CA LEU A 139 -13.43 -14.41 -6.37
C LEU A 139 -13.58 -15.25 -7.65
N GLU A 140 -12.46 -15.65 -8.25
CA GLU A 140 -12.37 -16.45 -9.46
C GLU A 140 -12.87 -17.91 -9.29
N ARG A 141 -12.98 -18.39 -8.05
CA ARG A 141 -13.57 -19.71 -7.72
C ARG A 141 -15.09 -19.70 -7.77
N SER A 142 -15.72 -18.53 -7.84
CA SER A 142 -17.17 -18.43 -7.75
C SER A 142 -17.87 -18.98 -8.98
N THR A 143 -18.90 -19.78 -8.75
CA THR A 143 -19.80 -20.27 -9.79
C THR A 143 -20.98 -19.30 -9.91
N LEU A 144 -21.13 -18.70 -11.09
CA LEU A 144 -22.23 -17.76 -11.33
C LEU A 144 -23.59 -18.48 -11.25
N CYS A 145 -24.35 -18.20 -10.19
CA CYS A 145 -25.76 -18.59 -10.15
C CYS A 145 -26.56 -17.70 -11.11
N ASN A 146 -27.41 -18.29 -11.95
CA ASN A 146 -28.30 -17.56 -12.88
C ASN A 146 -29.42 -16.74 -12.18
N CYS A 147 -29.31 -16.50 -10.87
CA CYS A 147 -30.25 -15.72 -10.08
C CYS A 147 -29.73 -14.28 -9.96
N ALA A 148 -30.29 -13.38 -10.76
CA ALA A 148 -29.86 -11.98 -10.89
C ALA A 148 -29.91 -11.18 -9.57
N ASP A 149 -30.61 -11.68 -8.55
CA ASP A 149 -30.86 -11.01 -7.28
C ASP A 149 -29.83 -11.33 -6.16
N SER A 150 -28.93 -12.32 -6.35
CA SER A 150 -28.12 -12.89 -5.25
C SER A 150 -26.84 -12.10 -4.88
N PHE A 151 -26.42 -11.13 -5.70
CA PHE A 151 -25.10 -10.48 -5.60
C PHE A 151 -25.10 -9.08 -4.95
N MET A 152 -26.21 -8.65 -4.32
CA MET A 152 -26.49 -7.24 -4.00
C MET A 152 -25.64 -6.62 -2.88
N LEU A 153 -24.35 -6.34 -3.18
CA LEU A 153 -23.52 -5.39 -2.41
C LEU A 153 -24.13 -3.99 -2.38
N THR A 154 -24.89 -3.63 -3.42
CA THR A 154 -25.71 -2.42 -3.54
C THR A 154 -26.62 -2.15 -2.33
N ASP A 155 -27.16 -3.20 -1.71
CA ASP A 155 -28.07 -3.08 -0.55
C ASP A 155 -27.33 -2.92 0.79
N LYS A 156 -26.00 -3.07 0.82
CA LYS A 156 -25.17 -2.92 2.02
C LYS A 156 -24.92 -1.44 2.35
N LYS A 157 -25.99 -0.74 2.76
CA LYS A 157 -26.02 0.71 3.08
C LYS A 157 -25.02 1.16 4.15
N HIS A 158 -24.36 0.25 4.87
CA HIS A 158 -23.31 0.56 5.85
C HIS A 158 -21.89 0.33 5.35
N LEU A 159 -21.70 -0.29 4.17
CA LEU A 159 -20.40 -0.67 3.63
C LEU A 159 -19.62 0.58 3.18
N LYS A 160 -18.41 0.75 3.75
CA LYS A 160 -17.52 1.88 3.50
C LYS A 160 -16.21 1.48 2.84
N ALA A 161 -15.67 0.31 3.18
CA ALA A 161 -14.49 -0.26 2.51
C ALA A 161 -14.82 -1.61 1.87
N LEU A 162 -14.46 -1.76 0.60
CA LEU A 162 -14.58 -3.00 -0.16
C LEU A 162 -13.22 -3.34 -0.79
N HIS A 163 -12.68 -4.50 -0.44
CA HIS A 163 -11.46 -5.03 -1.03
C HIS A 163 -11.81 -6.31 -1.81
N LEU A 164 -11.28 -6.46 -3.03
CA LEU A 164 -11.58 -7.56 -3.96
C LEU A 164 -10.28 -8.18 -4.47
N SER A 165 -10.07 -9.48 -4.25
CA SER A 165 -8.88 -10.22 -4.68
C SER A 165 -9.27 -11.46 -5.51
N PHE A 166 -8.65 -11.61 -6.69
CA PHE A 166 -8.99 -12.62 -7.72
C PHE A 166 -7.96 -13.75 -7.89
N ILE A 167 -6.90 -13.79 -7.07
CA ILE A 167 -5.86 -14.82 -7.13
C ILE A 167 -5.41 -15.20 -5.71
N GLU A 168 -5.20 -16.48 -5.47
CA GLU A 168 -4.23 -17.00 -4.50
C GLU A 168 -2.97 -17.40 -5.28
N PRO A 169 -1.73 -17.03 -4.88
CA PRO A 169 -0.55 -17.10 -5.74
C PRO A 169 -0.03 -18.54 -5.97
N THR A 170 -0.76 -19.32 -6.75
CA THR A 170 -0.46 -20.68 -7.16
C THR A 170 -0.11 -20.74 -8.65
N ASN A 171 0.94 -21.50 -9.00
CA ASN A 171 1.56 -21.55 -10.34
C ASN A 171 0.74 -22.34 -11.40
N GLU A 172 -0.59 -22.28 -11.38
CA GLU A 172 -1.42 -22.96 -12.38
C GLU A 172 -1.73 -22.06 -13.58
N ALA A 173 -1.63 -22.64 -14.78
CA ALA A 173 -1.85 -21.90 -16.03
C ALA A 173 -3.35 -21.56 -16.21
N TYR A 174 -3.62 -20.33 -16.66
CA TYR A 174 -4.97 -19.81 -16.84
C TYR A 174 -5.75 -20.51 -17.97
N SER A 175 -7.05 -20.69 -17.76
CA SER A 175 -8.03 -20.93 -18.83
C SER A 175 -8.78 -19.65 -19.17
N GLU A 176 -9.11 -19.44 -20.44
CA GLU A 176 -9.90 -18.28 -20.91
C GLU A 176 -11.29 -18.20 -20.23
N GLU A 177 -11.83 -19.35 -19.84
CA GLU A 177 -13.08 -19.46 -19.09
C GLU A 177 -12.99 -18.77 -17.71
N ARG A 178 -11.89 -18.95 -16.96
CA ARG A 178 -11.71 -18.28 -15.66
C ARG A 178 -11.59 -16.77 -15.79
N VAL A 179 -10.91 -16.28 -16.83
CA VAL A 179 -10.82 -14.85 -17.17
C VAL A 179 -12.20 -14.28 -17.47
N THR A 180 -12.96 -14.95 -18.34
CA THR A 180 -14.33 -14.56 -18.72
C THR A 180 -15.30 -14.59 -17.52
N ASN A 181 -15.14 -15.56 -16.62
CA ASN A 181 -15.91 -15.64 -15.39
C ASN A 181 -15.58 -14.46 -14.45
N ALA A 182 -14.30 -14.18 -14.22
CA ALA A 182 -13.85 -13.07 -13.38
C ALA A 182 -14.38 -11.71 -13.87
N GLU A 183 -14.38 -11.45 -15.19
CA GLU A 183 -14.99 -10.24 -15.76
C GLU A 183 -16.51 -10.15 -15.45
N LYS A 184 -17.27 -11.23 -15.69
CA LYS A 184 -18.72 -11.29 -15.43
C LYS A 184 -19.05 -11.11 -13.94
N ILE A 185 -18.26 -11.71 -13.05
CA ILE A 185 -18.39 -11.55 -11.60
C ILE A 185 -18.14 -10.09 -11.21
N PHE A 186 -17.06 -9.49 -11.73
CA PHE A 186 -16.69 -8.13 -11.37
C PHE A 186 -17.71 -7.08 -11.85
N GLU A 187 -18.34 -7.31 -13.01
CA GLU A 187 -19.48 -6.49 -13.47
C GLU A 187 -20.67 -6.57 -12.49
N GLN A 188 -20.96 -7.75 -11.95
CA GLN A 188 -22.07 -7.97 -11.02
C GLN A 188 -21.79 -7.48 -9.59
N LEU A 189 -20.53 -7.41 -9.15
CA LEU A 189 -20.12 -6.90 -7.83
C LEU A 189 -20.19 -5.37 -7.71
N LYS A 190 -21.29 -4.77 -8.20
CA LYS A 190 -21.52 -3.32 -8.15
C LYS A 190 -21.58 -2.83 -6.70
N PRO A 191 -20.65 -1.97 -6.25
CA PRO A 191 -20.64 -1.50 -4.86
C PRO A 191 -21.80 -0.54 -4.54
N PRO A 192 -22.11 -0.28 -3.26
CA PRO A 192 -23.08 0.75 -2.89
C PRO A 192 -22.52 2.16 -3.13
N HIS A 193 -23.39 3.12 -3.42
CA HIS A 193 -23.04 4.52 -3.79
C HIS A 193 -22.28 5.31 -2.70
N ASN A 194 -22.35 4.84 -1.45
CA ASN A 194 -21.76 5.48 -0.27
C ASN A 194 -20.43 4.85 0.17
N LEU A 195 -19.84 3.98 -0.66
CA LEU A 195 -18.50 3.44 -0.49
C LEU A 195 -17.45 4.56 -0.50
N GLU A 196 -16.51 4.51 0.44
CA GLU A 196 -15.42 5.48 0.61
C GLU A 196 -14.06 4.92 0.17
N GLU A 197 -13.87 3.60 0.24
CA GLU A 197 -12.63 2.90 -0.07
C GLU A 197 -12.88 1.67 -0.95
N LEU A 198 -12.19 1.58 -2.09
CA LEU A 198 -12.17 0.42 -2.99
C LEU A 198 -10.73 -0.01 -3.27
N CYS A 199 -10.41 -1.27 -3.00
CA CYS A 199 -9.13 -1.87 -3.37
C CYS A 199 -9.37 -3.11 -4.23
N ILE A 200 -8.73 -3.18 -5.39
CA ILE A 200 -8.80 -4.32 -6.31
C ILE A 200 -7.38 -4.86 -6.47
N PHE A 201 -7.24 -6.17 -6.29
CA PHE A 201 -5.98 -6.90 -6.32
C PHE A 201 -6.07 -8.05 -7.32
N ASP A 202 -4.99 -8.26 -8.08
CA ASP A 202 -4.74 -9.45 -8.88
C ASP A 202 -5.80 -9.72 -9.97
N PHE A 203 -6.49 -8.68 -10.45
CA PHE A 203 -7.57 -8.85 -11.42
C PHE A 203 -7.04 -9.27 -12.81
N LEU A 204 -7.48 -10.43 -13.29
CA LEU A 204 -7.03 -11.07 -14.54
C LEU A 204 -7.83 -10.68 -15.79
N GLY A 205 -8.92 -9.93 -15.65
CA GLY A 205 -9.79 -9.60 -16.78
C GLY A 205 -9.17 -8.57 -17.71
N SER A 206 -9.40 -8.77 -19.00
CA SER A 206 -9.03 -7.84 -20.06
C SER A 206 -9.80 -6.51 -19.98
N ARG A 207 -10.97 -6.50 -19.31
CA ARG A 207 -11.86 -5.34 -19.20
C ARG A 207 -12.23 -5.05 -17.75
N PHE A 208 -12.18 -3.78 -17.38
CA PHE A 208 -12.81 -3.29 -16.15
C PHE A 208 -14.33 -3.23 -16.30
N PRO A 209 -15.07 -3.33 -15.17
CA PRO A 209 -16.53 -3.34 -15.21
C PRO A 209 -17.07 -1.94 -15.49
N THR A 210 -18.24 -1.87 -16.13
CA THR A 210 -18.81 -0.62 -16.66
C THR A 210 -19.15 0.40 -15.58
N TRP A 211 -19.32 -0.04 -14.34
CA TRP A 211 -19.57 0.84 -13.19
C TRP A 211 -18.32 1.54 -12.65
N LEU A 212 -17.11 1.06 -12.94
CA LEU A 212 -15.86 1.63 -12.42
C LEU A 212 -15.49 2.90 -13.20
N GLY A 213 -15.25 4.00 -12.47
CA GLY A 213 -15.06 5.33 -13.07
C GLY A 213 -16.36 6.04 -13.47
N THR A 214 -17.52 5.59 -13.00
CA THR A 214 -18.80 6.29 -13.17
C THR A 214 -19.16 7.15 -11.96
N ALA A 215 -20.05 8.13 -12.15
CA ALA A 215 -20.60 8.98 -11.09
C ALA A 215 -21.38 8.21 -9.99
N HIS A 216 -21.65 6.90 -10.17
CA HIS A 216 -22.22 6.03 -9.14
C HIS A 216 -21.35 5.98 -7.87
N LEU A 217 -20.02 6.03 -8.03
CA LEU A 217 -19.04 6.01 -6.94
C LEU A 217 -18.73 7.43 -6.42
N SER A 218 -19.76 8.24 -6.24
CA SER A 218 -19.65 9.68 -5.88
C SER A 218 -19.04 9.94 -4.49
N SER A 219 -19.11 8.96 -3.59
CA SER A 219 -18.53 9.03 -2.23
C SER A 219 -17.11 8.46 -2.13
N LEU A 220 -16.58 7.88 -3.21
CA LEU A 220 -15.29 7.18 -3.18
C LEU A 220 -14.14 8.17 -2.99
N GLU A 221 -13.41 8.03 -1.88
CA GLU A 221 -12.25 8.86 -1.56
C GLU A 221 -10.92 8.16 -1.86
N TYR A 222 -10.92 6.83 -1.83
CA TYR A 222 -9.70 6.01 -1.92
C TYR A 222 -9.86 4.86 -2.92
N LEU A 223 -8.99 4.82 -3.94
CA LEU A 223 -8.96 3.76 -4.95
C LEU A 223 -7.55 3.17 -5.11
N LYS A 224 -7.46 1.84 -5.00
CA LYS A 224 -6.27 1.05 -5.37
C LYS A 224 -6.60 0.05 -6.47
N LEU A 225 -5.76 0.03 -7.49
CA LEU A 225 -5.59 -1.09 -8.42
C LEU A 225 -4.17 -1.64 -8.22
N ILE A 226 -4.03 -2.93 -7.94
CA ILE A 226 -2.74 -3.59 -7.68
C ILE A 226 -2.70 -4.91 -8.46
N ASP A 227 -1.62 -5.11 -9.23
CA ASP A 227 -1.33 -6.33 -9.99
C ASP A 227 -2.47 -6.79 -10.92
N CYS A 228 -3.24 -5.80 -11.43
CA CYS A 228 -4.30 -6.05 -12.41
C CYS A 228 -3.69 -6.26 -13.81
N HIS A 229 -3.89 -7.43 -14.38
CA HIS A 229 -3.50 -7.79 -15.75
C HIS A 229 -4.51 -7.29 -16.78
N ILE A 230 -4.65 -5.96 -16.84
CA ILE A 230 -5.66 -5.24 -17.61
C ILE A 230 -5.41 -5.42 -19.13
N GLY A 231 -6.45 -5.18 -19.94
CA GLY A 231 -6.28 -4.84 -21.36
C GLY A 231 -5.60 -3.47 -21.56
N VAL A 232 -5.70 -2.92 -22.77
CA VAL A 232 -4.85 -1.78 -23.21
C VAL A 232 -5.12 -0.46 -22.47
N HIS A 233 -6.32 -0.27 -21.91
CA HIS A 233 -6.78 1.03 -21.39
C HIS A 233 -7.26 1.00 -19.93
N LEU A 234 -7.11 2.14 -19.24
CA LEU A 234 -7.69 2.38 -17.91
C LEU A 234 -9.16 2.87 -18.01
N PRO A 235 -9.98 2.65 -16.97
CA PRO A 235 -11.34 3.19 -16.93
C PRO A 235 -11.30 4.72 -16.68
N PRO A 236 -12.39 5.45 -16.99
CA PRO A 236 -12.45 6.91 -16.94
C PRO A 236 -12.57 7.45 -15.50
N MET A 237 -11.50 7.29 -14.71
CA MET A 237 -11.44 7.62 -13.30
C MET A 237 -11.54 9.13 -13.00
N GLY A 238 -11.25 9.99 -13.97
CA GLY A 238 -11.35 11.45 -13.80
C GLY A 238 -12.76 11.96 -13.51
N GLN A 239 -13.79 11.13 -13.73
CA GLN A 239 -15.19 11.42 -13.41
C GLN A 239 -15.55 11.18 -11.92
N LEU A 240 -14.62 10.74 -11.08
CA LEU A 240 -14.87 10.44 -9.65
C LEU A 240 -14.76 11.72 -8.79
N PRO A 241 -15.88 12.27 -8.26
CA PRO A 241 -15.94 13.64 -7.74
C PRO A 241 -15.41 13.81 -6.30
N SER A 242 -15.19 12.71 -5.56
CA SER A 242 -14.68 12.76 -4.18
C SER A 242 -13.32 12.07 -4.00
N LEU A 243 -12.72 11.57 -5.08
CA LEU A 243 -11.49 10.79 -5.01
C LEU A 243 -10.32 11.67 -4.56
N LYS A 244 -9.70 11.33 -3.42
CA LYS A 244 -8.53 12.02 -2.84
C LYS A 244 -7.24 11.23 -3.06
N TYR A 245 -7.31 9.91 -3.10
CA TYR A 245 -6.18 9.02 -3.28
C TYR A 245 -6.44 8.02 -4.41
N LEU A 246 -5.54 7.99 -5.40
CA LEU A 246 -5.52 6.98 -6.44
C LEU A 246 -4.13 6.32 -6.50
N SER A 247 -4.11 4.99 -6.49
CA SER A 247 -2.88 4.20 -6.68
C SER A 247 -3.11 3.10 -7.70
N ILE A 248 -2.32 3.10 -8.75
CA ILE A 248 -2.27 2.05 -9.77
C ILE A 248 -0.88 1.40 -9.69
N ARG A 249 -0.85 0.08 -9.48
CA ARG A 249 0.38 -0.71 -9.38
C ARG A 249 0.28 -2.01 -10.15
N GLY A 250 1.41 -2.52 -10.63
CA GLY A 250 1.50 -3.86 -11.23
C GLY A 250 0.77 -4.01 -12.57
N ALA A 251 0.28 -2.93 -13.17
CA ALA A 251 -0.48 -2.97 -14.41
C ALA A 251 0.46 -3.17 -15.62
N THR A 252 0.91 -4.41 -15.81
CA THR A 252 1.99 -4.76 -16.75
C THR A 252 1.65 -4.55 -18.21
N SER A 253 0.38 -4.67 -18.61
CA SER A 253 -0.04 -4.66 -20.02
C SER A 253 -0.17 -3.26 -20.62
N ILE A 254 -0.31 -2.22 -19.79
CA ILE A 254 -0.63 -0.87 -20.25
C ILE A 254 0.61 -0.22 -20.84
N THR A 255 0.50 0.23 -22.09
CA THR A 255 1.55 0.95 -22.83
C THR A 255 1.34 2.47 -22.85
N LYS A 256 0.09 2.92 -22.91
CA LYS A 256 -0.27 4.36 -22.92
C LYS A 256 -1.36 4.65 -21.88
N ILE A 257 -1.34 5.85 -21.32
CA ILE A 257 -2.45 6.42 -20.56
C ILE A 257 -2.90 7.66 -21.34
N GLY A 258 -4.04 7.59 -22.03
CA GLY A 258 -4.56 8.70 -22.81
C GLY A 258 -5.69 9.47 -22.10
N PRO A 259 -6.42 10.33 -22.84
CA PRO A 259 -7.55 11.08 -22.31
C PRO A 259 -8.73 10.21 -21.86
N GLU A 260 -8.80 8.93 -22.24
CA GLU A 260 -9.82 8.00 -21.76
C GLU A 260 -9.78 7.81 -20.24
N PHE A 261 -8.60 7.94 -19.61
CA PHE A 261 -8.43 7.87 -18.14
C PHE A 261 -9.06 9.08 -17.42
N VAL A 262 -9.09 10.23 -18.09
CA VAL A 262 -9.78 11.44 -17.64
C VAL A 262 -11.29 11.29 -17.83
N GLY A 263 -11.70 10.73 -18.97
CA GLY A 263 -13.11 10.65 -19.37
C GLY A 263 -13.74 12.03 -19.57
N ARG A 264 -15.07 12.13 -19.39
CA ARG A 264 -15.82 13.38 -19.56
C ARG A 264 -15.66 14.37 -18.39
N GLY A 265 -14.77 14.09 -17.43
CA GLY A 265 -14.60 14.87 -16.20
C GLY A 265 -15.88 14.99 -15.36
N VAL A 266 -15.90 15.97 -14.44
CA VAL A 266 -17.06 16.34 -13.61
C VAL A 266 -17.47 17.75 -13.99
N SER A 267 -18.73 17.95 -14.37
CA SER A 267 -19.30 19.27 -14.62
C SER A 267 -19.78 19.91 -13.31
N ASN A 268 -19.40 21.16 -13.07
CA ASN A 268 -19.93 21.95 -11.97
C ASN A 268 -21.20 22.67 -12.42
N LEU A 269 -22.31 22.53 -11.68
CA LEU A 269 -23.56 23.26 -11.97
C LEU A 269 -23.43 24.80 -11.86
N ALA A 270 -22.30 25.30 -11.35
CA ALA A 270 -21.98 26.72 -11.20
C ALA A 270 -20.98 27.26 -12.24
N SER A 271 -20.40 26.42 -13.11
CA SER A 271 -19.38 26.85 -14.09
C SER A 271 -19.38 25.94 -15.33
N THR A 272 -19.23 26.52 -16.51
CA THR A 272 -19.07 25.77 -17.78
C THR A 272 -17.78 24.96 -17.89
N GLU A 273 -16.87 25.11 -16.92
CA GLU A 273 -15.63 24.32 -16.83
C GLU A 273 -15.91 22.87 -16.39
N VAL A 274 -15.41 21.94 -17.20
CA VAL A 274 -15.29 20.52 -16.85
C VAL A 274 -13.99 20.34 -16.06
N VAL A 275 -14.08 19.72 -14.88
CA VAL A 275 -12.94 19.48 -14.00
C VAL A 275 -12.83 17.98 -13.78
N ALA A 276 -11.70 17.38 -14.19
CA ALA A 276 -11.41 16.01 -13.80
C ALA A 276 -10.81 15.97 -12.39
N PHE A 277 -10.98 14.84 -11.69
CA PHE A 277 -10.35 14.59 -10.39
C PHE A 277 -10.43 15.78 -9.39
N PRO A 278 -11.62 16.38 -9.16
CA PRO A 278 -11.76 17.69 -8.51
C PRO A 278 -11.28 17.76 -7.05
N LYS A 279 -11.01 16.62 -6.40
CA LYS A 279 -10.47 16.53 -5.03
C LYS A 279 -9.21 15.65 -4.92
N LEU A 280 -8.59 15.23 -6.03
CA LEU A 280 -7.48 14.27 -5.98
C LEU A 280 -6.25 14.93 -5.37
N GLU A 281 -5.84 14.49 -4.18
CA GLU A 281 -4.68 15.02 -3.46
C GLU A 281 -3.40 14.24 -3.77
N ARG A 282 -3.51 12.92 -3.99
CA ARG A 282 -2.37 12.03 -4.22
C ARG A 282 -2.64 11.02 -5.34
N LEU A 283 -1.73 10.99 -6.31
CA LEU A 283 -1.69 10.00 -7.39
C LEU A 283 -0.38 9.20 -7.34
N VAL A 284 -0.48 7.88 -7.36
CA VAL A 284 0.64 6.93 -7.34
C VAL A 284 0.52 5.98 -8.52
N ILE A 285 1.50 5.96 -9.42
CA ILE A 285 1.58 5.03 -10.55
C ILE A 285 2.93 4.30 -10.47
N LYS A 286 2.90 2.99 -10.18
CA LYS A 286 4.09 2.14 -9.95
C LYS A 286 4.00 0.79 -10.66
N GLU A 287 5.13 0.10 -10.74
CA GLU A 287 5.26 -1.26 -11.27
C GLU A 287 4.55 -1.49 -12.64
N MET A 288 4.60 -0.48 -13.53
CA MET A 288 4.06 -0.53 -14.90
C MET A 288 5.20 -0.59 -15.93
N PRO A 289 5.82 -1.78 -16.15
CA PRO A 289 7.05 -1.92 -16.95
C PRO A 289 6.89 -1.53 -18.43
N ASN A 290 5.70 -1.70 -19.01
CA ASN A 290 5.44 -1.43 -20.43
C ASN A 290 4.86 -0.04 -20.71
N TRP A 291 4.58 0.77 -19.68
CA TRP A 291 3.99 2.12 -19.84
C TRP A 291 4.98 3.16 -20.38
N GLU A 292 4.78 3.65 -21.59
CA GLU A 292 5.69 4.54 -22.34
C GLU A 292 5.21 5.98 -22.40
N GLU A 293 3.90 6.19 -22.53
CA GLU A 293 3.32 7.50 -22.84
C GLU A 293 2.18 7.87 -21.89
N TRP A 294 2.09 9.15 -21.54
CA TRP A 294 0.92 9.71 -20.88
C TRP A 294 0.60 11.09 -21.45
N SER A 295 -0.56 11.19 -22.08
CA SER A 295 -1.11 12.39 -22.71
C SER A 295 -2.47 12.74 -22.09
N PHE A 296 -2.84 14.02 -22.18
CA PHE A 296 -4.12 14.54 -21.68
C PHE A 296 -5.04 15.04 -22.80
N THR A 297 -4.56 14.98 -24.04
CA THR A 297 -5.21 15.42 -25.28
C THR A 297 -4.91 14.36 -26.33
N GLU A 298 -5.83 14.16 -27.27
CA GLU A 298 -5.51 13.48 -28.52
C GLU A 298 -4.56 14.40 -29.28
N GLU A 299 -3.35 13.94 -29.60
CA GLU A 299 -2.47 14.63 -30.55
C GLU A 299 -2.98 14.23 -31.95
N GLU A 300 -3.56 15.18 -32.70
CA GLU A 300 -3.87 14.97 -34.11
C GLU A 300 -2.53 14.72 -34.84
N GLU A 301 -2.38 13.56 -35.48
CA GLU A 301 -1.22 13.29 -36.31
C GLU A 301 -1.28 14.22 -37.54
N GLU A 302 -0.43 15.26 -37.56
CA GLU A 302 -0.22 16.07 -38.75
C GLU A 302 0.43 15.21 -39.84
N GLU A 303 -0.39 14.60 -40.71
CA GLU A 303 0.08 13.96 -41.93
C GLU A 303 0.75 15.00 -42.84
N GLU A 304 2.08 14.94 -42.96
CA GLU A 304 2.84 15.62 -44.00
C GLU A 304 2.53 15.02 -45.40
N ASP A 305 1.37 15.29 -45.98
CA ASP A 305 1.26 15.40 -47.44
C ASP A 305 0.13 16.34 -47.93
N GLY A 306 0.26 16.80 -49.17
CA GLY A 306 -0.36 18.03 -49.65
C GLY A 306 -1.86 18.01 -49.95
N ALA A 307 -2.49 19.12 -49.59
CA ALA A 307 -3.56 19.80 -50.34
C ALA A 307 -4.87 19.05 -50.66
N ALA A 308 -5.86 19.18 -49.77
CA ALA A 308 -7.25 19.39 -50.17
C ALA A 308 -8.06 20.15 -49.09
N LEU A 309 -8.82 21.18 -49.49
CA LEU A 309 -9.71 21.88 -48.56
C LEU A 309 -10.83 20.96 -48.06
N LYS A 310 -11.03 20.91 -46.75
CA LYS A 310 -12.36 20.62 -46.14
C LYS A 310 -12.75 21.74 -45.18
N GLN A 311 -14.06 21.88 -45.00
CA GLN A 311 -14.68 23.15 -44.62
C GLN A 311 -14.59 23.41 -43.11
N LYS A 312 -14.39 24.68 -42.74
CA LYS A 312 -14.58 25.15 -41.35
C LYS A 312 -16.04 24.95 -40.94
N GLY A 313 -16.29 23.94 -40.11
CA GLY A 313 -17.37 23.98 -39.13
C GLY A 313 -16.87 24.73 -37.90
N GLU A 314 -17.64 25.69 -37.40
CA GLU A 314 -17.35 26.37 -36.14
C GLU A 314 -17.73 25.48 -34.94
N GLU A 315 -16.96 24.43 -34.68
CA GLU A 315 -16.91 23.88 -33.33
C GLU A 315 -16.03 24.79 -32.46
N ALA A 316 -16.64 25.33 -31.40
CA ALA A 316 -15.92 26.18 -30.45
C ALA A 316 -14.77 25.39 -29.82
N PRO A 317 -13.61 26.04 -29.53
CA PRO A 317 -12.47 25.34 -28.94
C PRO A 317 -12.90 24.68 -27.64
N TYR A 318 -12.79 23.35 -27.59
CA TYR A 318 -13.07 22.57 -26.39
C TYR A 318 -12.28 23.19 -25.22
N PRO A 319 -12.95 23.70 -24.16
CA PRO A 319 -12.25 24.41 -23.09
C PRO A 319 -11.26 23.44 -22.46
N THR A 320 -9.97 23.80 -22.49
CA THR A 320 -8.89 22.98 -21.96
C THR A 320 -9.18 22.69 -20.49
N PRO A 321 -9.55 21.46 -20.10
CA PRO A 321 -10.07 21.23 -18.76
C PRO A 321 -8.98 21.55 -17.73
N HIS A 322 -9.36 22.04 -16.55
CA HIS A 322 -8.46 22.01 -15.39
C HIS A 322 -8.49 20.59 -14.81
N LEU A 323 -7.52 19.76 -15.19
CA LEU A 323 -7.62 18.30 -15.00
C LEU A 323 -7.23 17.79 -13.62
N LEU A 324 -6.40 18.51 -12.87
CA LEU A 324 -5.81 18.04 -11.60
C LEU A 324 -5.67 19.17 -10.55
N PRO A 325 -6.72 19.95 -10.27
CA PRO A 325 -6.60 21.22 -9.53
C PRO A 325 -6.11 21.05 -8.08
N CYS A 326 -6.41 19.93 -7.43
CA CYS A 326 -6.05 19.67 -6.02
C CYS A 326 -4.85 18.75 -5.84
N LEU A 327 -4.17 18.34 -6.92
CA LEU A 327 -3.12 17.32 -6.85
C LEU A 327 -1.88 17.84 -6.14
N ASN A 328 -1.70 17.45 -4.88
CA ASN A 328 -0.62 17.89 -4.00
C ASN A 328 0.63 17.01 -4.09
N GLN A 329 0.46 15.72 -4.39
CA GLN A 329 1.53 14.73 -4.44
C GLN A 329 1.39 13.76 -5.63
N LEU A 330 2.44 13.66 -6.43
CA LEU A 330 2.54 12.76 -7.58
C LEU A 330 3.74 11.81 -7.41
N GLN A 331 3.53 10.51 -7.62
CA GLN A 331 4.58 9.48 -7.55
C GLN A 331 4.54 8.57 -8.77
N LEU A 332 5.60 8.58 -9.59
CA LEU A 332 5.67 7.90 -10.90
C LEU A 332 6.94 7.08 -11.08
N LEU A 333 6.87 6.02 -11.90
CA LEU A 333 8.04 5.19 -12.26
C LEU A 333 8.60 5.31 -13.68
N ARG A 334 7.83 5.62 -14.73
CA ARG A 334 8.33 5.48 -16.13
C ARG A 334 8.21 6.71 -17.03
N ALA A 335 7.14 7.50 -16.95
CA ALA A 335 7.00 8.73 -17.73
C ALA A 335 6.44 9.89 -16.87
N LEU A 336 6.68 11.13 -17.31
CA LEU A 336 6.06 12.35 -16.76
C LEU A 336 5.26 13.00 -17.91
N PRO A 337 3.97 13.31 -17.74
CA PRO A 337 3.18 13.88 -18.83
C PRO A 337 3.61 15.33 -19.08
N ARG A 338 3.80 15.70 -20.36
CA ARG A 338 4.41 17.00 -20.75
C ARG A 338 3.60 18.20 -20.27
N GLN A 339 2.28 18.10 -20.32
CA GLN A 339 1.33 19.17 -19.98
C GLN A 339 1.05 19.30 -18.47
N LEU A 340 1.71 18.50 -17.60
CA LEU A 340 1.43 18.46 -16.16
C LEU A 340 1.45 19.85 -15.49
N GLY A 341 2.39 20.71 -15.90
CA GLY A 341 2.53 22.05 -15.31
C GLY A 341 1.43 23.04 -15.66
N GLN A 342 0.67 22.78 -16.71
CA GLN A 342 -0.54 23.54 -17.05
C GLN A 342 -1.77 22.99 -16.31
N GLN A 343 -1.71 21.73 -15.86
CA GLN A 343 -2.86 20.94 -15.43
C GLN A 343 -2.95 20.68 -13.92
N ALA A 344 -1.81 20.69 -13.22
CA ALA A 344 -1.70 20.41 -11.79
C ALA A 344 -1.07 21.60 -11.03
N THR A 345 -1.79 22.72 -10.95
CA THR A 345 -1.29 23.99 -10.38
C THR A 345 -0.98 23.93 -8.89
N SER A 346 -1.60 23.02 -8.14
CA SER A 346 -1.35 22.78 -6.70
C SER A 346 -0.24 21.77 -6.41
N LEU A 347 0.52 21.32 -7.43
CA LEU A 347 1.49 20.22 -7.25
C LEU A 347 2.75 20.66 -6.49
N HIS A 348 2.78 20.38 -5.20
CA HIS A 348 3.87 20.71 -4.30
C HIS A 348 4.95 19.62 -4.20
N LYS A 349 4.59 18.34 -4.37
CA LYS A 349 5.52 17.20 -4.17
C LYS A 349 5.53 16.23 -5.35
N VAL A 350 6.70 16.03 -5.94
CA VAL A 350 6.92 15.05 -7.02
C VAL A 350 7.96 14.03 -6.59
N PHE A 351 7.64 12.76 -6.74
CA PHE A 351 8.53 11.63 -6.54
C PHE A 351 8.68 10.83 -7.83
N LEU A 352 9.90 10.79 -8.37
CA LEU A 352 10.29 9.99 -9.52
C LEU A 352 11.19 8.86 -9.03
N GLU A 353 10.88 7.62 -9.37
CA GLU A 353 11.74 6.47 -9.08
C GLU A 353 11.92 5.60 -10.32
N GLU A 354 13.14 5.17 -10.64
CA GLU A 354 13.44 4.28 -11.79
C GLU A 354 13.00 4.81 -13.19
N VAL A 355 12.71 6.10 -13.31
CA VAL A 355 12.39 6.79 -14.58
C VAL A 355 13.66 6.81 -15.46
N ASN A 356 13.80 5.79 -16.30
CA ASN A 356 15.00 5.57 -17.12
C ASN A 356 14.91 6.12 -18.55
N SER A 357 13.73 6.49 -19.02
CA SER A 357 13.48 7.10 -20.34
C SER A 357 13.83 8.60 -20.37
N LEU A 358 13.65 9.28 -19.24
CA LEU A 358 13.83 10.73 -19.11
C LEU A 358 15.31 11.10 -19.04
N LYS A 359 15.82 11.81 -20.06
CA LYS A 359 17.19 12.33 -20.11
C LYS A 359 17.36 13.67 -19.41
N THR A 360 16.39 14.57 -19.57
CA THR A 360 16.43 15.93 -19.00
C THR A 360 15.14 16.17 -18.21
N LEU A 361 15.24 16.77 -17.03
CA LEU A 361 14.09 17.18 -16.23
C LEU A 361 14.11 18.70 -16.08
N GLU A 362 13.26 19.38 -16.84
CA GLU A 362 13.27 20.84 -16.97
C GLU A 362 11.83 21.39 -16.89
N GLY A 363 11.67 22.65 -16.48
CA GLY A 363 10.42 23.39 -16.66
C GLY A 363 9.31 23.13 -15.63
N LEU A 364 9.59 22.46 -14.50
CA LEU A 364 8.62 22.33 -13.41
C LEU A 364 8.51 23.62 -12.56
N LEU A 365 8.24 24.75 -13.20
CA LEU A 365 8.20 26.08 -12.60
C LEU A 365 7.18 26.21 -11.46
N PHE A 366 6.13 25.37 -11.49
CA PHE A 366 5.04 25.27 -10.53
C PHE A 366 5.41 24.50 -9.24
N LEU A 367 6.48 23.70 -9.27
CA LEU A 367 6.83 22.79 -8.16
C LEU A 367 7.52 23.55 -7.03
N SER A 368 6.79 23.78 -5.94
CA SER A 368 7.13 24.77 -4.89
C SER A 368 7.59 24.20 -3.54
N ASN A 369 7.78 22.89 -3.42
CA ASN A 369 8.19 22.26 -2.16
C ASN A 369 9.27 21.17 -2.33
N THR A 370 8.91 19.93 -2.68
CA THR A 370 9.86 18.80 -2.67
C THR A 370 9.90 18.09 -4.03
N LEU A 371 11.10 17.95 -4.59
CA LEU A 371 11.38 17.01 -5.69
C LEU A 371 12.25 15.87 -5.16
N GLN A 372 11.83 14.63 -5.38
CA GLN A 372 12.61 13.44 -5.06
C GLN A 372 12.82 12.59 -6.31
N VAL A 373 14.06 12.23 -6.60
CA VAL A 373 14.47 11.46 -7.79
C VAL A 373 15.36 10.30 -7.34
N VAL A 374 14.94 9.07 -7.60
CA VAL A 374 15.55 7.86 -7.02
C VAL A 374 15.81 6.81 -8.11
N LYS A 375 17.04 6.32 -8.25
CA LYS A 375 17.43 5.25 -9.20
C LYS A 375 17.18 5.57 -10.70
N CYS A 376 16.91 6.81 -11.08
CA CYS A 376 16.71 7.20 -12.49
C CYS A 376 18.06 7.16 -13.23
N LYS A 377 18.31 6.09 -14.00
CA LYS A 377 19.60 5.86 -14.66
C LYS A 377 19.76 6.63 -15.96
N GLY A 378 18.66 6.95 -16.65
CA GLY A 378 18.69 7.71 -17.91
C GLY A 378 18.88 9.21 -17.73
N LEU A 379 18.67 9.74 -16.51
CA LEU A 379 18.64 11.16 -16.25
C LEU A 379 20.06 11.76 -16.26
N GLU A 380 20.30 12.69 -17.18
CA GLU A 380 21.57 13.37 -17.43
C GLU A 380 21.58 14.81 -16.90
N SER A 381 20.44 15.52 -16.96
CA SER A 381 20.30 16.89 -16.43
C SER A 381 19.02 17.14 -15.62
N ILE A 382 19.12 18.02 -14.63
CA ILE A 382 18.00 18.70 -13.95
C ILE A 382 18.24 20.21 -14.05
N SER A 383 17.28 20.96 -14.56
CA SER A 383 17.39 22.42 -14.75
C SER A 383 16.05 23.14 -14.55
N ASN A 384 16.09 24.48 -14.46
CA ASN A 384 14.89 25.33 -14.46
C ASN A 384 13.82 24.96 -13.38
N LEU A 385 14.24 24.88 -12.12
CA LEU A 385 13.41 24.55 -10.94
C LEU A 385 13.46 25.65 -9.86
N PRO A 386 13.02 26.89 -10.15
CA PRO A 386 13.25 28.05 -9.29
C PRO A 386 12.44 28.07 -7.98
N GLN A 387 11.34 27.33 -7.88
CA GLN A 387 10.47 27.32 -6.69
C GLN A 387 10.70 26.13 -5.74
N VAL A 388 11.48 25.13 -6.14
CA VAL A 388 11.71 23.91 -5.34
C VAL A 388 12.52 24.27 -4.09
N LYS A 389 12.10 23.76 -2.92
CA LYS A 389 12.80 24.03 -1.65
C LYS A 389 13.76 22.91 -1.29
N GLU A 390 13.34 21.66 -1.48
CA GLU A 390 14.12 20.46 -1.18
C GLU A 390 14.29 19.60 -2.44
N LEU A 391 15.55 19.33 -2.84
CA LEU A 391 15.88 18.33 -3.86
C LEU A 391 16.57 17.12 -3.23
N ASN A 392 15.96 15.95 -3.40
CA ASN A 392 16.50 14.67 -2.92
C ASN A 392 16.83 13.76 -4.11
N VAL A 393 18.11 13.66 -4.48
CA VAL A 393 18.57 12.76 -5.56
C VAL A 393 19.34 11.58 -4.98
N ALA A 394 18.93 10.36 -5.31
CA ALA A 394 19.62 9.14 -4.91
C ALA A 394 19.80 8.16 -6.08
N CYS A 395 20.98 7.54 -6.18
CA CYS A 395 21.24 6.43 -7.11
C CYS A 395 21.04 6.76 -8.62
N CYS A 396 21.23 8.02 -9.05
CA CYS A 396 21.13 8.43 -10.47
C CYS A 396 22.53 8.56 -11.11
N PRO A 397 23.11 7.49 -11.68
CA PRO A 397 24.54 7.45 -12.05
C PRO A 397 24.95 8.35 -13.23
N ASN A 398 24.04 8.68 -14.15
CA ASN A 398 24.34 9.48 -15.33
C ASN A 398 24.06 10.97 -15.14
N LEU A 399 23.56 11.40 -13.97
CA LEU A 399 23.22 12.79 -13.70
C LEU A 399 24.51 13.64 -13.62
N ARG A 400 24.76 14.44 -14.66
CA ARG A 400 25.96 15.27 -14.83
C ARG A 400 25.70 16.73 -14.52
N HIS A 401 24.49 17.22 -14.79
CA HIS A 401 24.15 18.64 -14.66
C HIS A 401 22.96 18.82 -13.72
N VAL A 402 23.14 19.68 -12.72
CA VAL A 402 22.08 20.07 -11.78
C VAL A 402 22.20 21.57 -11.57
N GLN A 403 21.27 22.33 -12.13
CA GLN A 403 21.28 23.79 -12.00
C GLN A 403 20.71 24.20 -10.64
N ASP A 404 21.54 24.82 -9.81
CA ASP A 404 21.18 25.28 -8.48
C ASP A 404 20.42 26.61 -8.52
N TYR A 405 19.35 26.71 -7.72
CA TYR A 405 18.50 27.89 -7.55
C TYR A 405 18.43 28.34 -6.08
N GLY A 406 19.30 27.84 -5.21
CA GLY A 406 19.33 28.17 -3.79
C GLY A 406 18.48 27.24 -2.92
N TRP A 407 18.49 25.94 -3.22
CA TRP A 407 17.69 24.95 -2.49
C TRP A 407 18.11 24.85 -1.01
N THR A 408 17.13 24.85 -0.10
CA THR A 408 17.42 24.83 1.35
C THR A 408 18.01 23.50 1.81
N ARG A 409 17.76 22.41 1.07
CA ARG A 409 18.39 21.10 1.29
C ARG A 409 18.61 20.39 -0.04
N ILE A 410 19.86 19.98 -0.27
CA ILE A 410 20.25 19.10 -1.37
C ILE A 410 20.76 17.79 -0.77
N CYS A 411 19.97 16.71 -0.84
CA CYS A 411 20.45 15.39 -0.45
C CYS A 411 20.98 14.64 -1.68
N THR A 412 22.21 14.91 -2.10
CA THR A 412 22.94 14.12 -3.11
C THR A 412 23.46 12.81 -2.52
N ARG A 413 22.55 11.88 -2.24
CA ARG A 413 22.96 10.58 -1.70
C ARG A 413 23.47 9.67 -2.83
N TRP A 414 24.79 9.60 -2.93
CA TRP A 414 25.60 8.79 -3.85
C TRP A 414 25.81 9.41 -5.25
N LEU A 415 26.80 10.30 -5.34
CA LEU A 415 27.48 10.70 -6.59
C LEU A 415 28.94 10.19 -6.66
N ARG A 416 29.26 9.08 -5.96
CA ARG A 416 30.60 8.48 -5.97
C ARG A 416 30.55 6.95 -5.96
N TYR A 417 31.07 6.37 -7.04
CA TYR A 417 31.58 5.00 -7.21
C TYR A 417 30.53 3.87 -6.99
N GLY A 418 30.53 2.78 -7.75
CA GLY A 418 31.67 2.14 -8.41
C GLY A 418 32.27 1.10 -7.48
N SER A 419 31.95 -0.17 -7.69
CA SER A 419 32.49 -1.34 -6.96
C SER A 419 32.02 -1.55 -5.51
N LYS A 420 31.31 -2.67 -5.32
CA LYS A 420 31.23 -3.53 -4.11
C LYS A 420 31.29 -2.88 -2.70
N GLY A 421 30.13 -2.84 -2.03
CA GLY A 421 30.05 -3.06 -0.58
C GLY A 421 29.44 -1.93 0.28
N PHE A 422 28.54 -2.34 1.19
CA PHE A 422 28.02 -1.59 2.35
C PHE A 422 27.19 -0.31 2.12
N LYS A 423 25.87 -0.43 2.38
CA LYS A 423 24.93 0.69 2.62
C LYS A 423 24.55 0.72 4.11
N ILE A 424 24.41 1.90 4.73
CA ILE A 424 23.81 2.03 6.09
C ILE A 424 22.98 3.33 6.25
N ASN A 425 21.68 3.26 6.65
CA ASN A 425 20.79 4.45 6.94
C ASN A 425 19.77 4.22 8.10
N VAL A 426 19.37 5.16 8.99
CA VAL A 426 19.71 6.61 9.19
C VAL A 426 18.55 7.53 8.79
N ASP A 427 17.33 7.28 9.29
CA ASP A 427 16.82 8.13 10.38
C ASP A 427 15.71 7.44 11.19
N ILE A 428 15.64 7.66 12.51
CA ILE A 428 14.43 7.45 13.36
C ILE A 428 14.54 8.39 14.57
N SER A 429 13.68 9.40 14.62
CA SER A 429 13.52 10.29 15.78
C SER A 429 12.67 9.67 16.89
N MET A 430 12.89 10.13 18.13
CA MET A 430 12.00 9.88 19.27
C MET A 430 12.00 11.13 20.16
N GLU A 431 10.85 11.78 20.30
CA GLU A 431 10.66 12.83 21.31
C GLU A 431 10.45 12.19 22.69
N MET A 432 10.99 12.84 23.73
CA MET A 432 10.75 12.46 25.12
C MET A 432 10.09 13.62 25.86
N SER A 433 8.82 13.44 26.23
CA SER A 433 8.10 14.28 27.19
C SER A 433 7.81 13.47 28.46
N GLY A 434 8.16 14.01 29.62
CA GLY A 434 7.90 13.39 30.93
C GLY A 434 9.11 13.40 31.87
N ARG A 435 8.99 14.08 33.01
CA ARG A 435 9.96 14.03 34.12
C ARG A 435 9.64 12.86 35.05
N SER A 436 10.34 11.73 34.94
CA SER A 436 10.59 10.82 36.08
C SER A 436 11.72 9.84 35.79
N THR A 437 12.57 9.58 36.78
CA THR A 437 13.73 8.67 36.66
C THR A 437 13.39 7.19 36.86
N SER A 438 12.14 6.86 37.21
CA SER A 438 11.64 5.48 37.34
C SER A 438 11.33 4.80 36.00
N GLY A 439 11.37 5.53 34.87
CA GLY A 439 11.10 4.97 33.54
C GLY A 439 12.23 4.16 32.90
N PHE A 440 13.46 4.21 33.42
CA PHE A 440 14.64 3.78 32.64
C PHE A 440 14.66 2.30 32.22
N GLU A 441 14.18 1.38 33.06
CA GLU A 441 14.18 -0.07 32.75
C GLU A 441 13.08 -0.47 31.76
N SER A 442 11.87 0.11 31.88
CA SER A 442 10.77 -0.17 30.96
C SER A 442 11.06 0.30 29.53
N HIS A 443 11.92 1.31 29.37
CA HIS A 443 12.40 1.77 28.07
C HIS A 443 13.47 0.84 27.47
N ILE A 444 14.31 0.19 28.28
CA ILE A 444 15.25 -0.86 27.82
C ILE A 444 14.47 -2.10 27.36
N ILE A 445 13.44 -2.53 28.09
CA ILE A 445 12.59 -3.66 27.71
C ILE A 445 11.81 -3.35 26.41
N ARG A 446 11.29 -2.11 26.26
CA ARG A 446 10.66 -1.65 25.02
C ARG A 446 11.66 -1.62 23.86
N TRP A 447 12.92 -1.27 24.12
CA TRP A 447 13.99 -1.32 23.12
C TRP A 447 14.29 -2.76 22.69
N HIS A 448 14.42 -3.71 23.63
CA HIS A 448 14.60 -5.14 23.31
C HIS A 448 13.49 -5.69 22.41
N LYS A 449 12.21 -5.50 22.76
CA LYS A 449 11.08 -5.96 21.91
C LYS A 449 11.11 -5.34 20.51
N LYS A 450 11.61 -4.10 20.35
CA LYS A 450 11.75 -3.47 19.04
C LYS A 450 12.95 -4.05 18.28
N ALA A 451 14.10 -4.24 18.95
CA ALA A 451 15.31 -4.81 18.37
C ALA A 451 15.09 -6.27 17.90
N GLU A 452 14.40 -7.10 18.68
CA GLU A 452 14.04 -8.47 18.31
C GLU A 452 13.12 -8.51 17.07
N ARG A 453 12.11 -7.62 17.00
CA ARG A 453 11.28 -7.44 15.79
C ARG A 453 12.09 -6.98 14.57
N TYR A 454 13.10 -6.12 14.74
CA TYR A 454 14.00 -5.73 13.65
C TYR A 454 14.96 -6.86 13.22
N ILE A 455 15.41 -7.71 14.13
CA ILE A 455 16.26 -8.88 13.81
C ILE A 455 15.45 -9.96 13.08
N ALA A 456 14.15 -10.08 13.36
CA ALA A 456 13.25 -11.02 12.69
C ALA A 456 12.93 -10.64 11.22
N HIS A 457 12.91 -9.35 10.88
CA HIS A 457 12.66 -8.88 9.51
C HIS A 457 13.95 -8.95 8.67
N LYS A 458 14.19 -10.07 8.01
CA LYS A 458 15.48 -10.35 7.33
C LYS A 458 15.65 -9.70 5.94
N GLU A 459 14.83 -8.70 5.61
CA GLU A 459 14.73 -8.14 4.25
C GLU A 459 15.45 -6.79 4.05
N GLU A 460 15.68 -5.99 5.10
CA GLU A 460 16.52 -4.79 5.00
C GLU A 460 17.93 -5.02 5.55
N LYS A 461 18.95 -4.87 4.70
CA LYS A 461 20.36 -5.15 5.07
C LYS A 461 21.02 -4.07 5.96
N ALA A 462 20.31 -3.03 6.40
CA ALA A 462 20.88 -2.03 7.30
C ALA A 462 19.82 -1.22 8.07
N TYR A 463 19.57 -1.63 9.32
CA TYR A 463 18.92 -0.79 10.32
C TYR A 463 19.90 0.20 10.95
N LYS A 464 19.37 1.28 11.50
CA LYS A 464 20.12 2.33 12.16
C LYS A 464 19.10 3.12 13.00
N LEU A 465 19.48 3.54 14.20
CA LEU A 465 18.57 4.13 15.19
C LEU A 465 19.19 5.44 15.72
N ALA A 466 18.38 6.50 15.87
CA ALA A 466 18.81 7.71 16.57
C ALA A 466 18.16 7.80 17.96
N ILE A 467 18.88 8.39 18.92
CA ILE A 467 18.39 8.66 20.27
C ILE A 467 18.38 10.17 20.45
N VAL A 468 17.18 10.75 20.46
CA VAL A 468 16.96 12.20 20.50
C VAL A 468 16.37 12.59 21.88
N GLY A 469 16.51 13.86 22.26
CA GLY A 469 16.09 14.38 23.56
C GLY A 469 16.98 15.52 24.04
N THR A 470 16.57 16.22 25.10
CA THR A 470 17.26 17.40 25.65
C THR A 470 18.67 17.10 26.18
N GLY A 471 19.48 18.14 26.39
CA GLY A 471 20.78 18.02 27.05
C GLY A 471 20.65 17.41 28.45
N GLY A 472 21.64 16.61 28.88
CA GLY A 472 21.66 16.00 30.22
C GLY A 472 20.78 14.76 30.45
N ILE A 473 19.83 14.43 29.56
CA ILE A 473 18.86 13.32 29.77
C ILE A 473 19.45 11.89 29.64
N GLY A 474 20.78 11.72 29.64
CA GLY A 474 21.43 10.40 29.63
C GLY A 474 21.47 9.66 28.28
N LYS A 475 21.25 10.35 27.14
CA LYS A 475 21.24 9.73 25.79
C LYS A 475 22.48 8.88 25.50
N THR A 476 23.68 9.43 25.75
CA THR A 476 24.95 8.74 25.56
C THR A 476 25.08 7.53 26.48
N THR A 477 24.60 7.64 27.72
CA THR A 477 24.57 6.54 28.70
C THR A 477 23.65 5.40 28.25
N LEU A 478 22.48 5.71 27.68
CA LEU A 478 21.57 4.70 27.11
C LEU A 478 22.21 4.02 25.89
N ALA A 479 22.79 4.80 24.97
CA ALA A 479 23.51 4.27 23.81
C ALA A 479 24.70 3.37 24.21
N GLN A 480 25.45 3.74 25.25
CA GLN A 480 26.54 2.92 25.80
C GLN A 480 26.03 1.65 26.50
N LYS A 481 24.89 1.71 27.21
CA LYS A 481 24.28 0.50 27.80
C LYS A 481 23.84 -0.49 26.72
N VAL A 482 23.21 0.00 25.65
CA VAL A 482 22.85 -0.80 24.48
C VAL A 482 24.09 -1.38 23.80
N PHE A 483 25.11 -0.56 23.52
CA PHE A 483 26.34 -1.02 22.85
C PHE A 483 27.09 -2.12 23.62
N ASN A 484 27.06 -2.06 24.95
CA ASN A 484 27.73 -3.03 25.83
C ASN A 484 26.84 -4.22 26.25
N ASP A 485 25.61 -4.31 25.75
CA ASP A 485 24.67 -5.38 26.14
C ASP A 485 25.19 -6.76 25.72
N GLN A 486 25.23 -7.71 26.67
CA GLN A 486 25.72 -9.05 26.41
C GLN A 486 24.86 -9.82 25.40
N LYS A 487 23.56 -9.50 25.26
CA LYS A 487 22.68 -10.13 24.27
C LYS A 487 22.98 -9.74 22.82
N LEU A 488 23.71 -8.64 22.61
CA LEU A 488 24.13 -8.18 21.27
C LEU A 488 25.54 -8.66 20.88
N LYS A 489 26.25 -9.32 21.80
CA LYS A 489 27.54 -9.96 21.51
C LYS A 489 27.31 -11.23 20.70
N GLY A 490 27.89 -11.31 19.51
CA GLY A 490 27.71 -12.42 18.56
C GLY A 490 26.57 -12.24 17.55
N THR A 491 25.66 -11.28 17.74
CA THR A 491 24.56 -11.00 16.77
C THR A 491 25.04 -10.23 15.54
N PHE A 492 26.09 -9.42 15.67
CA PHE A 492 26.70 -8.64 14.60
C PHE A 492 28.17 -9.03 14.43
N ASN A 493 28.66 -9.12 13.19
CA ASN A 493 30.03 -9.57 12.90
C ASN A 493 31.13 -8.53 13.24
N LYS A 494 30.74 -7.27 13.42
CA LYS A 494 31.62 -6.14 13.78
C LYS A 494 30.84 -5.13 14.62
N HIS A 495 31.45 -4.62 15.68
CA HIS A 495 30.90 -3.59 16.56
C HIS A 495 31.89 -2.43 16.63
N ALA A 496 31.42 -1.18 16.54
CA ALA A 496 32.25 0.01 16.67
C ALA A 496 31.50 1.13 17.39
N TRP A 497 32.22 1.88 18.23
CA TRP A 497 31.71 3.06 18.93
C TRP A 497 32.54 4.28 18.56
N ILE A 498 31.88 5.39 18.21
CA ILE A 498 32.55 6.63 17.81
C ILE A 498 31.84 7.81 18.46
N CYS A 499 32.61 8.70 19.06
CA CYS A 499 32.14 10.02 19.48
C CYS A 499 32.55 11.04 18.42
N VAL A 500 31.61 11.88 17.99
CA VAL A 500 31.81 12.90 16.95
C VAL A 500 31.69 14.27 17.62
N SER A 501 32.74 15.10 17.50
CA SER A 501 32.76 16.49 17.96
C SER A 501 31.90 17.40 17.05
N GLN A 502 31.63 18.63 17.49
CA GLN A 502 30.94 19.62 16.63
C GLN A 502 31.76 19.92 15.36
N ASP A 503 33.07 20.11 15.51
CA ASP A 503 34.00 20.36 14.40
C ASP A 503 34.56 19.04 13.82
N TYR A 504 33.73 18.30 13.07
CA TYR A 504 34.13 17.05 12.43
C TYR A 504 34.16 17.12 10.91
N THR A 505 34.98 16.27 10.29
CA THR A 505 34.94 16.03 8.84
C THR A 505 34.49 14.58 8.58
N PRO A 506 33.74 14.30 7.50
CA PRO A 506 33.36 12.92 7.17
C PRO A 506 34.56 11.97 7.02
N VAL A 507 35.70 12.50 6.54
CA VAL A 507 36.95 11.75 6.37
C VAL A 507 37.60 11.40 7.72
N SER A 508 37.58 12.29 8.72
CA SER A 508 38.13 11.99 10.04
C SER A 508 37.30 10.91 10.76
N VAL A 509 35.97 11.02 10.70
CA VAL A 509 35.04 10.03 11.28
C VAL A 509 35.19 8.67 10.60
N LEU A 510 35.32 8.62 9.27
CA LEU A 510 35.55 7.36 8.53
C LEU A 510 36.89 6.71 8.89
N LYS A 511 37.98 7.49 8.97
CA LYS A 511 39.29 6.98 9.42
C LYS A 511 39.24 6.42 10.84
N GLN A 512 38.49 7.06 11.73
CA GLN A 512 38.27 6.57 13.09
C GLN A 512 37.46 5.27 13.11
N LEU A 513 36.39 5.19 12.30
CA LEU A 513 35.55 3.98 12.16
C LEU A 513 36.36 2.77 11.66
N LEU A 514 37.15 2.95 10.60
CA LEU A 514 37.98 1.88 10.04
C LEU A 514 39.04 1.36 11.02
N ARG A 515 39.66 2.26 11.81
CA ARG A 515 40.58 1.90 12.90
C ARG A 515 39.88 1.09 13.99
N THR A 516 38.68 1.52 14.43
CA THR A 516 37.90 0.82 15.47
C THR A 516 37.40 -0.56 15.03
N MET A 517 37.28 -0.82 13.73
CA MET A 517 36.80 -2.10 13.18
C MET A 517 37.92 -3.10 12.83
N GLU A 518 39.19 -2.79 13.12
CA GLU A 518 40.37 -3.62 12.83
C GLU A 518 40.48 -4.06 11.35
N ILE A 519 40.13 -3.16 10.43
CA ILE A 519 40.29 -3.42 8.99
C ILE A 519 41.72 -3.00 8.61
N GLN A 520 42.60 -3.98 8.38
CA GLN A 520 43.97 -3.71 7.96
C GLN A 520 43.99 -2.95 6.63
N HIS A 521 44.58 -1.76 6.65
CA HIS A 521 44.98 -1.06 5.44
C HIS A 521 46.14 -1.82 4.81
N LYS A 522 45.91 -2.51 3.68
CA LYS A 522 46.98 -2.64 2.69
C LYS A 522 47.20 -1.25 2.10
N GLN A 523 48.31 -0.61 2.46
CA GLN A 523 48.96 0.31 1.54
C GLN A 523 49.58 -0.55 0.44
N GLU A 524 49.11 -0.39 -0.79
CA GLU A 524 49.91 -0.72 -1.96
C GLU A 524 50.30 0.63 -2.56
N GLU A 525 51.55 1.01 -2.27
CA GLU A 525 52.22 2.18 -2.84
C GLU A 525 52.87 1.75 -4.17
N SER A 526 52.41 2.30 -5.29
CA SER A 526 53.15 2.67 -6.52
C SER A 526 52.16 3.00 -7.64
#